data_AF-A0AAU8LUE7-F1
#
_entry.id   AF-A0AAU8LUE7-F1
#
_cell.length_a   1.000
_cell.length_b   1.000
_cell.length_c   1.000
_cell.angle_alpha   90.00
_cell.angle_beta   90.00
_cell.angle_gamma   90.00
#
_symmetry.space_group_name_H-M   'P 1'
#
loop_
_entity.id
_entity.type
_entity.pdbx_description
1 polymer ?
#
loop_
_entity_poly.entity_id
_entity_poly.type
_entity_poly.pdbx_seq_one_letter_code
_entity_poly.pdbx_strand_id
1 'polypeptide(L)'
;MAEKRYAILIASSEYSAESGLSPLRCPEHDVDALDAILSSPDFGNFTETFVFRNAPSYEILPKLNSVLSNAGKDDLVLIYFSGHGKLNRLGHLCLATVNTDSKALEATSIRASTIKSYFDISYSRKKILLLDCCYSGAAGEEFVRTKGGVNEELQLMSSGQGTFIMTASSGIQTAVEKEGDQYGLFTKHLVVGIRSGEADKDEDGFVDMQELYEYVHEKVREDGAQEPMKWDLHVKGKLVVARSGKEAKERRRQEMERNLHRFAADGRLTSRIVGKAVQVISLPDKEMTAKDRECLLLIERLADERISTGDFVESWVKTCLPPELPPPPSPRLKLLLLILAAVSCAAAGAGWYFFREPPPASVVMPKMGKISVSWQPVPLLTQAGDLQPLLTLPLPPAMGKVSVSPQPVPSLSQINLQPLPKIDKMPQKNRRIGQYIDHGDGTITDTETGLMWKRCAEGLSGVNCEEGEMERYTWDEAVKRFKKIDYAGYADWRLPTIDELKTLLQCSKGKDKDGDCNDGSEKPTINQQAFPNTEAGRFFEAGQFWSGSPYAYLSDFAWFVGFNYGNSRAAFRNGVNAVRLVRGGQ
;
A
#
# COMPACT_ATOMS: atom_id res chain seq x y z
N MET A 1 37.88 16.16 1.00
CA MET A 1 37.85 15.34 2.23
C MET A 1 36.92 14.16 1.95
N ALA A 2 37.00 13.07 2.72
CA ALA A 2 35.99 12.01 2.63
C ALA A 2 34.64 12.56 3.11
N GLU A 3 33.55 12.11 2.51
CA GLU A 3 32.18 12.42 2.96
C GLU A 3 31.97 11.94 4.40
N LYS A 4 31.57 12.85 5.28
CA LYS A 4 31.11 12.49 6.62
C LYS A 4 29.61 12.23 6.62
N ARG A 5 29.17 11.33 7.49
CA ARG A 5 27.76 11.03 7.69
C ARG A 5 27.44 11.20 9.18
N TYR A 6 26.55 12.13 9.50
CA TYR A 6 26.15 12.48 10.87
C TYR A 6 24.74 11.97 11.15
N ALA A 7 24.53 11.31 12.30
CA ALA A 7 23.20 10.92 12.76
C ALA A 7 22.87 11.61 14.09
N ILE A 8 21.67 12.15 14.23
CA ILE A 8 21.15 12.73 15.47
C ILE A 8 19.86 11.97 15.79
N LEU A 9 19.91 11.14 16.82
CA LEU A 9 18.84 10.20 17.18
C LEU A 9 18.25 10.66 18.51
N ILE A 10 16.96 11.00 18.51
CA ILE A 10 16.28 11.61 19.66
C ILE A 10 15.13 10.69 20.11
N ALA A 11 15.17 10.28 21.37
CA ALA A 11 14.12 9.50 22.03
C ALA A 11 13.53 10.29 23.19
N SER A 12 12.20 10.35 23.26
CA SER A 12 11.47 10.86 24.42
C SER A 12 10.39 9.87 24.84
N SER A 13 10.69 9.08 25.85
CA SER A 13 9.83 8.08 26.49
C SER A 13 9.23 8.59 27.81
N GLU A 14 9.98 9.42 28.55
CA GLU A 14 9.59 9.95 29.86
C GLU A 14 9.06 11.39 29.80
N TYR A 15 8.04 11.69 30.61
CA TYR A 15 7.41 13.00 30.72
C TYR A 15 6.94 13.24 32.17
N SER A 16 6.93 14.50 32.63
CA SER A 16 6.42 14.84 33.97
C SER A 16 4.92 14.62 34.09
N ALA A 17 4.41 14.35 35.29
CA ALA A 17 2.98 14.16 35.53
C ALA A 17 2.14 15.42 35.18
N GLU A 18 2.71 16.62 35.32
CA GLU A 18 2.03 17.87 34.95
C GLU A 18 2.02 18.16 33.44
N SER A 19 2.88 17.50 32.65
CA SER A 19 3.07 17.76 31.22
C SER A 19 1.81 17.57 30.36
N GLY A 20 0.87 16.73 30.80
CA GLY A 20 -0.26 16.27 29.98
C GLY A 20 0.13 15.29 28.86
N LEU A 21 1.32 14.68 28.95
CA LEU A 21 1.81 13.62 28.07
C LEU A 21 1.98 12.32 28.86
N SER A 22 1.62 11.19 28.24
CA SER A 22 1.80 9.86 28.83
C SER A 22 3.17 9.29 28.45
N PRO A 23 3.81 8.49 29.32
CA PRO A 23 5.06 7.81 28.98
C PRO A 23 4.87 6.82 27.82
N LEU A 24 5.96 6.56 27.10
CA LEU A 24 6.06 5.63 25.97
C LEU A 24 7.13 4.55 26.28
N ARG A 25 7.09 3.40 25.60
CA ARG A 25 7.99 2.26 25.88
C ARG A 25 9.03 2.03 24.81
N CYS A 26 8.71 2.31 23.55
CA CYS A 26 9.59 2.03 22.42
C CYS A 26 10.71 3.05 22.14
N PRO A 27 10.57 4.38 22.38
CA PRO A 27 11.51 5.37 21.83
C PRO A 27 13.00 5.15 22.11
N GLU A 28 13.38 4.65 23.28
CA GLU A 28 14.78 4.39 23.61
C GLU A 28 15.33 3.15 22.90
N HIS A 29 14.56 2.07 22.81
CA HIS A 29 14.93 0.88 22.02
C HIS A 29 14.97 1.20 20.52
N ASP A 30 14.11 2.08 20.04
CA ASP A 30 14.07 2.56 18.65
C ASP A 30 15.39 3.24 18.26
N VAL A 31 15.86 4.21 19.06
CA VAL A 31 17.14 4.89 18.78
C VAL A 31 18.34 3.97 18.97
N ASP A 32 18.30 3.04 19.93
CA ASP A 32 19.38 2.06 20.13
C ASP A 32 19.52 1.12 18.93
N ALA A 33 18.41 0.64 18.37
CA ALA A 33 18.42 -0.23 17.20
C ALA A 33 18.90 0.48 15.93
N LEU A 34 18.50 1.76 15.76
CA LEU A 34 18.96 2.59 14.66
C LEU A 34 20.44 2.99 14.81
N ASP A 35 20.91 3.38 15.99
CA ASP A 35 22.33 3.69 16.23
C ASP A 35 23.22 2.51 15.86
N ALA A 36 22.84 1.30 16.27
CA ALA A 36 23.57 0.07 15.96
C ALA A 36 23.63 -0.27 14.44
N ILE A 37 22.65 0.17 13.63
CA ILE A 37 22.69 0.02 12.16
C ILE A 37 23.47 1.15 11.52
N LEU A 38 23.18 2.39 11.92
CA LEU A 38 23.72 3.58 11.29
C LEU A 38 25.23 3.68 11.54
N SER A 39 25.71 3.43 12.77
CA SER A 39 27.15 3.39 13.08
C SER A 39 27.91 2.23 12.43
N SER A 40 27.24 1.12 12.07
CA SER A 40 27.90 -0.09 11.58
C SER A 40 28.54 0.11 10.19
N PRO A 41 29.84 -0.19 10.00
CA PRO A 41 30.52 -0.08 8.71
C PRO A 41 29.94 -0.95 7.58
N ASP A 42 29.27 -2.05 7.94
CA ASP A 42 28.62 -2.95 6.99
C ASP A 42 27.26 -2.44 6.49
N PHE A 43 26.64 -1.48 7.21
CA PHE A 43 25.33 -0.89 6.89
C PHE A 43 25.44 0.62 6.67
N GLY A 44 25.22 1.43 7.72
CA GLY A 44 25.15 2.87 7.60
C GLY A 44 26.49 3.59 7.56
N ASN A 45 27.56 3.05 8.17
CA ASN A 45 28.88 3.68 8.22
C ASN A 45 28.82 5.19 8.60
N PHE A 46 27.94 5.56 9.53
CA PHE A 46 27.82 6.92 10.04
C PHE A 46 29.01 7.25 10.92
N THR A 47 29.74 8.31 10.55
CA THR A 47 31.03 8.67 11.13
C THR A 47 30.88 9.23 12.55
N GLU A 48 29.76 9.93 12.80
CA GLU A 48 29.46 10.57 14.08
C GLU A 48 27.96 10.42 14.37
N THR A 49 27.62 9.64 15.40
CA THR A 49 26.22 9.50 15.88
C THR A 49 26.06 10.21 17.23
N PHE A 50 24.91 10.85 17.44
CA PHE A 50 24.57 11.59 18.65
C PHE A 50 23.20 11.12 19.15
N VAL A 51 23.20 10.29 20.20
CA VAL A 51 21.98 9.71 20.77
C VAL A 51 21.53 10.48 22.01
N PHE A 52 20.32 11.02 21.97
CA PHE A 52 19.67 11.75 23.04
C PHE A 52 18.50 10.93 23.59
N ARG A 53 18.64 10.34 24.78
CA ARG A 53 17.57 9.63 25.50
C ARG A 53 17.01 10.53 26.58
N ASN A 54 15.71 10.81 26.53
CA ASN A 54 14.99 11.69 27.47
C ASN A 54 15.70 13.03 27.74
N ALA A 55 16.37 13.58 26.72
CA ALA A 55 17.06 14.85 26.85
C ALA A 55 16.09 16.03 26.63
N PRO A 56 16.31 17.17 27.31
CA PRO A 56 15.47 18.34 27.16
C PRO A 56 15.76 19.09 25.84
N SER A 57 14.76 19.82 25.35
CA SER A 57 14.83 20.59 24.10
C SER A 57 15.99 21.59 24.06
N TYR A 58 16.37 22.17 25.20
CA TYR A 58 17.49 23.11 25.30
C TYR A 58 18.89 22.48 25.18
N GLU A 59 19.04 21.16 25.33
CA GLU A 59 20.30 20.45 25.06
C GLU A 59 20.40 19.95 23.62
N ILE A 60 19.26 19.51 23.07
CA ILE A 60 19.17 18.97 21.71
C ILE A 60 19.32 20.09 20.66
N LEU A 61 18.63 21.23 20.83
CA LEU A 61 18.62 22.33 19.85
C LEU A 61 20.03 22.91 19.54
N PRO A 62 20.90 23.19 20.52
CA PRO A 62 22.27 23.62 20.25
C PRO A 62 23.07 22.59 19.45
N LYS A 63 22.88 21.28 19.72
CA LYS A 63 23.60 20.23 19.00
C LYS A 63 23.10 20.08 17.56
N LEU A 64 21.78 20.12 17.34
CA LEU A 64 21.17 20.17 16.00
C LEU A 64 21.77 21.30 15.16
N ASN A 65 21.76 22.53 15.70
CA ASN A 65 22.31 23.71 15.04
C ASN A 65 23.83 23.57 14.77
N SER A 66 24.59 23.05 15.74
CA SER A 66 26.04 22.86 15.62
C SER A 66 26.41 21.86 14.52
N VAL A 67 25.73 20.70 14.44
CA VAL A 67 26.01 19.70 13.39
C VAL A 67 25.61 20.24 12.03
N LEU A 68 24.40 20.81 11.89
CA LEU A 68 23.91 21.31 10.61
C LEU A 68 24.70 22.51 10.07
N SER A 69 25.23 23.37 10.93
CA SER A 69 26.08 24.51 10.53
C SER A 69 27.48 24.08 10.09
N ASN A 70 28.02 23.00 10.69
CA ASN A 70 29.38 22.53 10.42
C ASN A 70 29.46 21.44 9.32
N ALA A 71 28.33 20.83 8.94
CA ALA A 71 28.30 19.81 7.89
C ALA A 71 28.70 20.38 6.51
N GLY A 72 29.66 19.74 5.86
CA GLY A 72 30.13 20.10 4.53
C GLY A 72 29.08 19.83 3.43
N LYS A 73 29.29 20.40 2.24
CA LYS A 73 28.33 20.33 1.11
C LYS A 73 27.99 18.90 0.65
N ASP A 74 28.91 17.97 0.84
CA ASP A 74 28.79 16.57 0.45
C ASP A 74 28.44 15.64 1.61
N ASP A 75 28.47 16.14 2.84
CA ASP A 75 28.18 15.37 4.05
C ASP A 75 26.67 15.06 4.16
N LEU A 76 26.34 13.86 4.63
CA LEU A 76 24.96 13.47 4.96
C LEU A 76 24.63 13.83 6.41
N VAL A 77 23.48 14.46 6.64
CA VAL A 77 22.93 14.65 7.99
C VAL A 77 21.56 13.95 8.09
N LEU A 78 21.45 12.97 8.97
CA LEU A 78 20.21 12.28 9.32
C LEU A 78 19.75 12.73 10.71
N ILE A 79 18.50 13.15 10.83
CA ILE A 79 17.81 13.36 12.11
C ILE A 79 16.70 12.33 12.20
N TYR A 80 16.63 11.64 13.33
CA TYR A 80 15.54 10.74 13.69
C TYR A 80 14.95 11.16 15.05
N PHE A 81 13.63 11.13 15.16
CA PHE A 81 12.90 11.38 16.40
C PHE A 81 11.85 10.29 16.65
N SER A 82 11.85 9.70 17.85
CA SER A 82 10.76 8.86 18.38
C SER A 82 10.19 9.47 19.66
N GLY A 83 8.86 9.59 19.74
CA GLY A 83 8.16 10.15 20.90
C GLY A 83 6.83 10.81 20.56
N HIS A 84 6.31 11.65 21.45
CA HIS A 84 5.07 12.40 21.17
C HIS A 84 5.28 13.54 20.17
N GLY A 85 4.44 13.57 19.13
CA GLY A 85 4.23 14.75 18.29
C GLY A 85 2.87 15.38 18.60
N LYS A 86 2.83 16.71 18.68
CA LYS A 86 1.60 17.50 18.93
C LYS A 86 1.56 18.70 17.98
N LEU A 87 0.36 19.09 17.57
CA LEU A 87 0.17 20.35 16.85
C LEU A 87 -0.06 21.49 17.86
N ASN A 88 0.56 22.66 17.63
CA ASN A 88 0.22 23.86 18.38
C ASN A 88 -1.14 24.44 17.90
N ARG A 89 -1.57 25.57 18.49
CA ARG A 89 -2.82 26.24 18.12
C ARG A 89 -2.87 26.75 16.67
N LEU A 90 -1.71 26.83 15.99
CA LEU A 90 -1.57 27.25 14.59
C LEU A 90 -1.47 26.06 13.62
N GLY A 91 -1.48 24.82 14.13
CA GLY A 91 -1.35 23.60 13.32
C GLY A 91 0.10 23.20 12.99
N HIS A 92 1.11 23.84 13.58
CA HIS A 92 2.52 23.51 13.36
C HIS A 92 2.99 22.36 14.26
N LEU A 93 3.86 21.48 13.76
CA LEU A 93 4.30 20.30 14.51
C LEU A 93 5.34 20.66 15.58
N CYS A 94 5.07 20.17 16.79
CA CYS A 94 5.91 20.26 17.98
C CYS A 94 6.30 18.85 18.42
N LEU A 95 7.60 18.55 18.41
CA LEU A 95 8.19 17.29 18.87
C LEU A 95 8.47 17.41 20.37
N ALA A 96 7.80 16.60 21.18
CA ALA A 96 7.89 16.68 22.63
C ALA A 96 9.18 16.03 23.16
N THR A 97 9.82 16.72 24.10
CA THR A 97 11.00 16.28 24.85
C THR A 97 10.64 16.15 26.33
N VAL A 98 11.53 15.61 27.17
CA VAL A 98 11.25 15.35 28.61
C VAL A 98 10.71 16.57 29.37
N ASN A 99 11.13 17.78 28.98
CA ASN A 99 10.75 19.05 29.59
C ASN A 99 9.53 19.74 28.93
N THR A 100 8.84 19.06 28.00
CA THR A 100 7.68 19.62 27.30
C THR A 100 6.42 19.64 28.17
N ASP A 101 5.74 20.78 28.22
CA ASP A 101 4.38 20.93 28.75
C ASP A 101 3.40 21.13 27.59
N SER A 102 2.35 20.31 27.53
CA SER A 102 1.28 20.40 26.52
C SER A 102 0.52 21.73 26.52
N LYS A 103 0.55 22.50 27.62
CA LYS A 103 -0.01 23.86 27.71
C LYS A 103 0.95 24.93 27.16
N ALA A 104 2.24 24.61 27.07
CA ALA A 104 3.33 25.51 26.68
C ALA A 104 4.22 24.93 25.57
N LEU A 105 3.64 24.15 24.64
CA LEU A 105 4.35 23.42 23.57
C LEU A 105 5.36 24.30 22.83
N GLU A 106 4.96 25.50 22.42
CA GLU A 106 5.80 26.40 21.62
C GLU A 106 7.11 26.81 22.31
N ALA A 107 7.13 26.84 23.65
CA ALA A 107 8.29 27.24 24.45
C ALA A 107 9.11 26.05 24.98
N THR A 108 8.52 24.86 25.05
CA THR A 108 9.08 23.71 25.80
C THR A 108 9.38 22.48 24.94
N SER A 109 9.01 22.51 23.65
CA SER A 109 9.21 21.44 22.66
C SER A 109 10.14 21.85 21.51
N ILE A 110 10.53 20.91 20.67
CA ILE A 110 11.26 21.17 19.42
C ILE A 110 10.26 21.34 18.27
N ARG A 111 10.10 22.57 17.76
CA ARG A 111 9.22 22.85 16.61
C ARG A 111 9.83 22.36 15.29
N ALA A 112 9.04 21.74 14.43
CA ALA A 112 9.50 21.28 13.10
C ALA A 112 10.03 22.43 12.23
N SER A 113 9.41 23.62 12.27
CA SER A 113 9.94 24.86 11.67
C SER A 113 11.36 25.21 12.11
N THR A 114 11.75 24.88 13.34
CA THR A 114 13.12 25.20 13.84
C THR A 114 14.14 24.24 13.23
N ILE A 115 13.80 22.95 13.09
CA ILE A 115 14.61 22.00 12.32
C ILE A 115 14.68 22.44 10.85
N LYS A 116 13.56 22.88 10.27
CA LYS A 116 13.51 23.45 8.91
C LYS A 116 14.46 24.64 8.75
N SER A 117 14.45 25.61 9.66
CA SER A 117 15.38 26.75 9.59
C SER A 117 16.85 26.29 9.62
N TYR A 118 17.19 25.28 10.42
CA TYR A 118 18.56 24.72 10.42
C TYR A 118 18.88 23.94 9.12
N PHE A 119 17.90 23.27 8.50
CA PHE A 119 18.06 22.68 7.17
C PHE A 119 18.23 23.75 6.07
N ASP A 120 17.50 24.86 6.12
CA ASP A 120 17.56 25.92 5.12
C ASP A 120 18.92 26.65 5.12
N ILE A 121 19.56 26.82 6.29
CA ILE A 121 20.87 27.49 6.41
C ILE A 121 22.09 26.55 6.29
N SER A 122 21.88 25.23 6.41
CA SER A 122 22.97 24.25 6.40
C SER A 122 23.56 24.05 5.00
N TYR A 123 24.89 24.11 4.89
CA TYR A 123 25.62 23.90 3.62
C TYR A 123 25.50 22.49 3.05
N SER A 124 25.24 21.47 3.88
CA SER A 124 25.02 20.10 3.41
C SER A 124 23.88 20.06 2.39
N ARG A 125 24.07 19.29 1.32
CA ARG A 125 23.06 19.07 0.28
C ARG A 125 22.34 17.73 0.45
N LYS A 126 22.62 16.98 1.52
CA LYS A 126 22.08 15.64 1.77
C LYS A 126 21.51 15.61 3.18
N LYS A 127 20.19 15.72 3.30
CA LYS A 127 19.49 15.81 4.58
C LYS A 127 18.37 14.77 4.64
N ILE A 128 18.28 14.05 5.75
CA ILE A 128 17.22 13.08 6.02
C ILE A 128 16.55 13.46 7.35
N LEU A 129 15.22 13.51 7.38
CA LEU A 129 14.43 13.66 8.60
C LEU A 129 13.44 12.51 8.72
N LEU A 130 13.56 11.70 9.77
CA LEU A 130 12.69 10.58 10.07
C LEU A 130 11.90 10.88 11.35
N LEU A 131 10.57 10.81 11.31
CA LEU A 131 9.71 11.11 12.46
C LEU A 131 8.79 9.92 12.80
N ASP A 132 9.11 9.19 13.86
CA ASP A 132 8.25 8.17 14.48
C ASP A 132 7.42 8.81 15.59
N CYS A 133 6.42 9.60 15.19
CA CYS A 133 5.55 10.31 16.13
C CYS A 133 4.13 10.55 15.59
N CYS A 134 3.20 10.83 16.50
CA CYS A 134 1.83 11.20 16.14
C CYS A 134 1.80 12.57 15.42
N TYR A 135 0.92 12.74 14.43
CA TYR A 135 0.79 13.98 13.64
C TYR A 135 2.04 14.37 12.83
N SER A 136 2.98 13.44 12.68
CA SER A 136 4.21 13.62 11.92
C SER A 136 4.00 14.13 10.49
N GLY A 137 2.90 13.74 9.83
CA GLY A 137 2.59 14.19 8.47
C GLY A 137 2.41 15.71 8.30
N ALA A 138 2.04 16.42 9.37
CA ALA A 138 1.97 17.89 9.36
C ALA A 138 3.35 18.54 9.21
N ALA A 139 4.44 17.86 9.58
CA ALA A 139 5.79 18.36 9.33
C ALA A 139 6.01 18.58 7.84
N GLY A 140 5.73 17.57 7.01
CA GLY A 140 6.00 17.62 5.57
C GLY A 140 5.34 18.82 4.89
N GLU A 141 4.09 19.14 5.24
CA GLU A 141 3.42 20.36 4.80
C GLU A 141 4.20 21.64 5.21
N GLU A 142 4.68 21.73 6.45
CA GLU A 142 5.47 22.87 6.95
C GLU A 142 6.80 23.03 6.18
N PHE A 143 7.44 21.94 5.77
CA PHE A 143 8.63 21.99 4.92
C PHE A 143 8.32 22.36 3.45
N VAL A 144 7.15 21.99 2.92
CA VAL A 144 6.70 22.32 1.55
C VAL A 144 6.19 23.77 1.41
N ARG A 145 5.34 24.23 2.33
CA ARG A 145 4.50 25.44 2.18
C ARG A 145 5.27 26.77 2.19
N THR A 146 6.56 26.79 2.50
CA THR A 146 7.33 28.04 2.74
C THR A 146 8.26 28.48 1.59
N LYS A 147 8.36 27.77 0.46
CA LYS A 147 9.17 28.22 -0.67
C LYS A 147 8.41 29.15 -1.62
N GLY A 148 8.38 30.44 -1.29
CA GLY A 148 8.12 31.52 -2.23
C GLY A 148 9.38 32.35 -2.47
N GLY A 149 9.94 32.33 -3.68
CA GLY A 149 11.13 33.12 -4.01
C GLY A 149 11.90 32.65 -5.25
N VAL A 150 11.57 33.26 -6.38
CA VAL A 150 12.37 33.56 -7.61
C VAL A 150 13.39 32.51 -8.13
N ASN A 151 13.22 32.17 -9.41
CA ASN A 151 14.16 31.54 -10.35
C ASN A 151 15.62 31.32 -9.89
N GLU A 152 16.02 30.05 -9.79
CA GLU A 152 17.40 29.63 -10.06
C GLU A 152 17.40 28.25 -10.74
N GLU A 153 17.08 28.25 -12.03
CA GLU A 153 17.32 27.13 -12.93
C GLU A 153 18.49 27.49 -13.86
N LEU A 154 19.66 26.87 -13.65
CA LEU A 154 20.31 25.99 -14.63
C LEU A 154 21.58 25.33 -14.06
N GLN A 155 21.93 24.16 -14.59
CA GLN A 155 23.18 23.40 -14.38
C GLN A 155 23.42 22.85 -12.96
N LEU A 156 23.24 21.53 -12.81
CA LEU A 156 24.33 20.56 -12.58
C LEU A 156 23.74 19.15 -12.45
N MET A 157 24.48 18.14 -12.93
CA MET A 157 23.99 16.77 -13.12
C MET A 157 24.11 15.89 -11.85
N SER A 158 23.28 14.84 -11.80
CA SER A 158 23.35 13.62 -10.97
C SER A 158 24.35 13.61 -9.81
N SER A 159 23.88 13.74 -8.55
CA SER A 159 24.76 13.67 -7.36
C SER A 159 24.10 13.24 -6.03
N GLY A 160 22.85 12.75 -6.02
CA GLY A 160 22.20 12.25 -4.80
C GLY A 160 21.96 13.33 -3.74
N GLN A 161 21.45 14.50 -4.14
CA GLN A 161 21.32 15.70 -3.30
C GLN A 161 19.85 16.08 -3.12
N GLY A 162 19.44 16.43 -1.90
CA GLY A 162 18.11 16.92 -1.54
C GLY A 162 17.86 16.83 -0.03
N THR A 163 16.63 17.18 0.37
CA THR A 163 16.11 16.85 1.70
C THR A 163 15.00 15.81 1.55
N PHE A 164 15.17 14.65 2.18
CA PHE A 164 14.15 13.61 2.25
C PHE A 164 13.52 13.62 3.64
N ILE A 165 12.20 13.66 3.70
CA ILE A 165 11.45 13.60 4.96
C ILE A 165 10.58 12.35 4.93
N MET A 166 10.63 11.55 5.98
CA MET A 166 9.80 10.35 6.14
C MET A 166 9.15 10.36 7.52
N THR A 167 7.91 9.88 7.59
CA THR A 167 7.09 10.00 8.80
C THR A 167 6.23 8.75 8.99
N ALA A 168 5.97 8.37 10.24
CA ALA A 168 5.22 7.15 10.57
C ALA A 168 3.70 7.24 10.32
N SER A 169 3.12 8.44 10.26
CA SER A 169 1.68 8.63 10.10
C SER A 169 1.29 9.87 9.30
N SER A 170 0.19 9.74 8.55
CA SER A 170 -0.39 10.80 7.70
C SER A 170 -1.15 11.90 8.45
N GLY A 171 -1.38 11.71 9.75
CA GLY A 171 -2.09 12.66 10.62
C GLY A 171 -3.39 12.08 11.18
N ILE A 172 -3.67 12.32 12.46
CA ILE A 172 -4.81 11.73 13.19
C ILE A 172 -4.74 10.19 13.28
N GLN A 173 -3.54 9.64 13.47
CA GLN A 173 -3.35 8.29 13.98
C GLN A 173 -2.35 8.32 15.13
N THR A 174 -2.65 7.60 16.21
CA THR A 174 -1.71 7.40 17.33
C THR A 174 -0.66 6.39 16.91
N ALA A 175 0.60 6.61 17.27
CA ALA A 175 1.64 5.59 17.10
C ALA A 175 1.25 4.34 17.91
N VAL A 176 1.13 3.19 17.24
CA VAL A 176 0.60 1.96 17.87
C VAL A 176 1.76 1.15 18.45
N GLU A 177 1.99 1.28 19.75
CA GLU A 177 2.77 0.31 20.52
C GLU A 177 1.87 -0.89 20.86
N LYS A 178 2.07 -2.06 20.23
CA LYS A 178 1.41 -3.30 20.66
C LYS A 178 2.07 -3.79 21.96
N GLU A 179 1.29 -4.36 22.88
CA GLU A 179 1.87 -4.98 24.08
C GLU A 179 2.77 -6.15 23.72
N GLY A 180 4.06 -6.05 24.08
CA GLY A 180 5.08 -7.06 23.81
C GLY A 180 6.02 -6.77 22.64
N ASP A 181 5.77 -5.74 21.83
CA ASP A 181 6.71 -5.32 20.78
C ASP A 181 7.95 -4.61 21.38
N GLN A 182 9.13 -4.90 20.82
CA GLN A 182 10.42 -4.33 21.27
C GLN A 182 10.67 -2.91 20.70
N TYR A 183 10.01 -2.57 19.60
CA TYR A 183 10.22 -1.34 18.81
C TYR A 183 8.89 -0.76 18.36
N GLY A 184 8.86 0.53 18.02
CA GLY A 184 7.73 1.15 17.32
C GLY A 184 7.52 0.51 15.93
N LEU A 185 6.28 0.42 15.46
CA LEU A 185 5.95 -0.30 14.21
C LEU A 185 6.72 0.24 12.99
N PHE A 186 6.82 1.56 12.85
CA PHE A 186 7.60 2.20 11.78
C PHE A 186 9.10 1.89 11.91
N THR A 187 9.66 2.04 13.10
CA THR A 187 11.09 1.79 13.35
C THR A 187 11.48 0.32 13.21
N LYS A 188 10.62 -0.62 13.63
CA LYS A 188 10.77 -2.06 13.37
C LYS A 188 11.06 -2.31 11.89
N HIS A 189 10.28 -1.73 10.96
CA HIS A 189 10.46 -1.98 9.54
C HIS A 189 11.64 -1.21 8.92
N LEU A 190 12.01 -0.02 9.43
CA LEU A 190 13.28 0.63 9.08
C LEU A 190 14.48 -0.26 9.43
N VAL A 191 14.51 -0.75 10.67
CA VAL A 191 15.58 -1.60 11.23
C VAL A 191 15.67 -2.93 10.48
N VAL A 192 14.54 -3.60 10.27
CA VAL A 192 14.49 -4.89 9.57
C VAL A 192 14.87 -4.74 8.10
N GLY A 193 14.31 -3.76 7.37
CA GLY A 193 14.54 -3.59 5.93
C GLY A 193 16.01 -3.35 5.58
N ILE A 194 16.72 -2.54 6.40
CA ILE A 194 18.16 -2.31 6.22
C ILE A 194 18.97 -3.55 6.62
N ARG A 195 18.65 -4.22 7.73
CA ARG A 195 19.42 -5.40 8.21
C ARG A 195 19.26 -6.64 7.34
N SER A 196 18.07 -6.88 6.79
CA SER A 196 17.79 -8.02 5.93
C SER A 196 18.28 -7.82 4.50
N GLY A 197 18.46 -6.56 4.08
CA GLY A 197 18.68 -6.19 2.69
C GLY A 197 17.43 -6.28 1.80
N GLU A 198 16.23 -6.47 2.38
CA GLU A 198 14.98 -6.48 1.61
C GLU A 198 14.51 -5.09 1.18
N ALA A 199 15.04 -4.03 1.81
CA ALA A 199 14.83 -2.65 1.39
C ALA A 199 15.69 -2.23 0.19
N ASP A 200 16.63 -3.08 -0.23
CA ASP A 200 17.41 -2.94 -1.48
C ASP A 200 16.64 -3.70 -2.57
N LYS A 201 15.87 -2.93 -3.33
CA LYS A 201 14.81 -3.40 -4.24
C LYS A 201 15.33 -3.58 -5.67
N ASP A 202 16.38 -2.85 -6.07
CA ASP A 202 17.04 -3.02 -7.38
C ASP A 202 18.32 -3.89 -7.35
N GLU A 203 18.69 -4.39 -6.17
CA GLU A 203 19.81 -5.30 -5.91
C GLU A 203 21.20 -4.70 -6.20
N ASP A 204 21.34 -3.36 -6.17
CA ASP A 204 22.62 -2.67 -6.37
C ASP A 204 23.58 -2.72 -5.15
N GLY A 205 23.13 -3.28 -4.01
CA GLY A 205 23.90 -3.44 -2.78
C GLY A 205 23.80 -2.25 -1.82
N PHE A 206 23.10 -1.18 -2.21
CA PHE A 206 22.78 -0.03 -1.38
C PHE A 206 21.29 -0.03 -1.04
N VAL A 207 20.91 0.82 -0.08
CA VAL A 207 19.53 1.14 0.25
C VAL A 207 19.42 2.64 0.19
N ASP A 208 18.69 3.16 -0.78
CA ASP A 208 18.34 4.57 -0.85
C ASP A 208 16.99 4.88 -0.18
N MET A 209 16.76 6.17 0.11
CA MET A 209 15.56 6.58 0.84
C MET A 209 14.24 6.30 0.12
N GLN A 210 14.22 6.20 -1.21
CA GLN A 210 13.05 5.80 -1.99
C GLN A 210 12.73 4.32 -1.76
N GLU A 211 13.72 3.43 -1.89
CA GLU A 211 13.54 1.99 -1.71
C GLU A 211 13.18 1.65 -0.25
N LEU A 212 13.84 2.32 0.71
CA LEU A 212 13.52 2.20 2.13
C LEU A 212 12.10 2.68 2.42
N TYR A 213 11.65 3.78 1.80
CA TYR A 213 10.26 4.22 1.91
C TYR A 213 9.30 3.18 1.35
N GLU A 214 9.55 2.66 0.14
CA GLU A 214 8.68 1.67 -0.49
C GLU A 214 8.55 0.40 0.36
N TYR A 215 9.67 -0.12 0.87
CA TYR A 215 9.69 -1.26 1.77
C TYR A 215 8.92 -1.02 3.07
N VAL A 216 9.17 0.10 3.76
CA VAL A 216 8.52 0.40 5.04
C VAL A 216 7.04 0.72 4.84
N HIS A 217 6.66 1.45 3.78
CA HIS A 217 5.26 1.70 3.46
C HIS A 217 4.49 0.40 3.12
N GLU A 218 5.11 -0.53 2.39
CA GLU A 218 4.57 -1.87 2.16
C GLU A 218 4.36 -2.61 3.49
N LYS A 219 5.41 -2.75 4.33
CA LYS A 219 5.37 -3.59 5.53
C LYS A 219 4.58 -3.01 6.69
N VAL A 220 4.60 -1.70 6.90
CA VAL A 220 3.80 -1.05 7.95
C VAL A 220 2.29 -1.22 7.68
N ARG A 221 1.87 -1.26 6.40
CA ARG A 221 0.47 -1.50 6.01
C ARG A 221 0.06 -2.98 6.07
N GLU A 222 1.01 -3.91 5.96
CA GLU A 222 0.75 -5.34 6.20
C GLU A 222 0.57 -5.61 7.70
N ASP A 223 1.43 -5.03 8.55
CA ASP A 223 1.46 -5.29 10.00
C ASP A 223 0.52 -4.39 10.84
N GLY A 224 -0.04 -3.32 10.26
CA GLY A 224 -0.89 -2.36 10.98
C GLY A 224 -1.64 -1.35 10.10
N ALA A 225 -2.40 -0.47 10.76
CA ALA A 225 -3.22 0.55 10.11
C ALA A 225 -2.50 1.90 9.87
N GLN A 226 -1.20 1.96 10.15
CA GLN A 226 -0.37 3.14 9.95
C GLN A 226 -0.09 3.37 8.46
N GLU A 227 -0.05 4.63 8.05
CA GLU A 227 0.30 5.02 6.68
C GLU A 227 1.52 5.96 6.72
N PRO A 228 2.73 5.42 6.49
CA PRO A 228 3.93 6.24 6.40
C PRO A 228 3.85 7.21 5.22
N MET A 229 4.31 8.45 5.41
CA MET A 229 4.38 9.45 4.34
C MET A 229 5.81 9.91 4.10
N LYS A 230 6.11 10.31 2.85
CA LYS A 230 7.38 10.94 2.47
C LYS A 230 7.22 12.28 1.76
N TRP A 231 8.27 13.10 1.78
CA TRP A 231 8.43 14.32 0.98
C TRP A 231 9.84 14.43 0.40
N ASP A 232 9.92 14.53 -0.92
CA ASP A 232 11.16 14.63 -1.68
C ASP A 232 11.45 16.08 -2.04
N LEU A 233 12.16 16.79 -1.18
CA LEU A 233 12.44 18.20 -1.36
C LEU A 233 13.73 18.36 -2.15
N HIS A 234 13.57 18.51 -3.47
CA HIS A 234 14.65 18.74 -4.45
C HIS A 234 15.64 17.57 -4.56
N VAL A 235 15.20 16.34 -4.26
CA VAL A 235 16.02 15.12 -4.35
C VAL A 235 16.37 14.82 -5.80
N LYS A 236 17.67 14.90 -6.15
CA LYS A 236 18.23 14.63 -7.47
C LYS A 236 19.17 13.41 -7.43
N GLY A 237 18.66 12.26 -7.85
CA GLY A 237 19.36 10.96 -7.80
C GLY A 237 19.20 10.23 -6.47
N LYS A 238 19.76 9.02 -6.35
CA LYS A 238 19.65 8.17 -5.16
C LYS A 238 20.25 8.87 -3.92
N LEU A 239 19.44 9.07 -2.87
CA LEU A 239 19.91 9.49 -1.55
C LEU A 239 20.14 8.23 -0.70
N VAL A 240 21.30 7.61 -0.88
CA VAL A 240 21.70 6.40 -0.16
C VAL A 240 21.72 6.67 1.35
N VAL A 241 21.08 5.81 2.14
CA VAL A 241 21.09 5.86 3.61
C VAL A 241 21.94 4.75 4.21
N ALA A 242 21.89 3.53 3.66
CA ALA A 242 22.71 2.41 4.11
C ALA A 242 23.21 1.55 2.94
N ARG A 243 24.12 0.63 3.23
CA ARG A 243 24.34 -0.58 2.42
C ARG A 243 23.31 -1.62 2.80
N SER A 244 22.95 -2.50 1.86
CA SER A 244 21.94 -3.55 2.10
C SER A 244 22.44 -4.72 2.94
N GLY A 245 23.72 -4.70 3.35
CA GLY A 245 24.35 -5.77 4.10
C GLY A 245 24.52 -7.09 3.33
N LYS A 246 23.92 -7.25 2.15
CA LYS A 246 23.97 -8.49 1.32
C LYS A 246 25.42 -8.94 1.10
N GLU A 247 26.31 -8.03 0.70
CA GLU A 247 27.74 -8.36 0.57
C GLU A 247 28.41 -8.76 1.89
N ALA A 248 28.09 -8.09 3.00
CA ALA A 248 28.68 -8.38 4.30
C ALA A 248 28.22 -9.75 4.82
N LYS A 249 26.93 -10.05 4.64
CA LYS A 249 26.32 -11.35 4.93
C LYS A 249 26.95 -12.45 4.07
N GLU A 250 27.16 -12.21 2.77
CA GLU A 250 27.84 -13.16 1.87
C GLU A 250 29.32 -13.35 2.24
N ARG A 251 30.07 -12.28 2.54
CA ARG A 251 31.45 -12.38 3.05
C ARG A 251 31.51 -13.23 4.32
N ARG A 252 30.59 -13.01 5.27
CA ARG A 252 30.51 -13.78 6.53
C ARG A 252 30.07 -15.22 6.29
N ARG A 253 29.14 -15.48 5.36
CA ARG A 253 28.74 -16.84 4.93
C ARG A 253 29.94 -17.61 4.40
N GLN A 254 30.68 -17.03 3.46
CA GLN A 254 31.90 -17.62 2.90
C GLN A 254 32.99 -17.82 3.97
N GLU A 255 33.10 -16.95 4.97
CA GLU A 255 34.02 -17.13 6.08
C GLU A 255 33.64 -18.29 7.00
N MET A 256 32.36 -18.40 7.38
CA MET A 256 31.83 -19.54 8.12
C MET A 256 32.03 -20.85 7.34
N GLU A 257 31.78 -20.85 6.03
CA GLU A 257 32.02 -22.00 5.14
C GLU A 257 33.50 -22.42 5.13
N ARG A 258 34.44 -21.46 4.95
CA ARG A 258 35.88 -21.72 5.05
C ARG A 258 36.28 -22.26 6.44
N ASN A 259 35.70 -21.73 7.51
CA ASN A 259 35.99 -22.17 8.88
C ASN A 259 35.50 -23.59 9.14
N LEU A 260 34.29 -23.94 8.70
CA LEU A 260 33.75 -25.29 8.77
C LEU A 260 34.59 -26.30 7.99
N HIS A 261 35.03 -25.95 6.77
CA HIS A 261 35.92 -26.80 5.97
C HIS A 261 37.31 -26.98 6.62
N ARG A 262 37.87 -25.93 7.24
CA ARG A 262 39.10 -26.01 8.02
C ARG A 262 38.97 -26.94 9.23
N PHE A 263 37.91 -26.80 10.02
CA PHE A 263 37.66 -27.74 11.13
C PHE A 263 37.43 -29.19 10.67
N ALA A 264 36.93 -29.41 9.44
CA ALA A 264 36.84 -30.74 8.83
C ALA A 264 38.23 -31.31 8.49
N ALA A 265 39.09 -30.49 7.87
CA ALA A 265 40.46 -30.86 7.51
C ALA A 265 41.31 -31.16 8.75
N ASP A 266 41.12 -30.41 9.83
CA ASP A 266 41.75 -30.64 11.14
C ASP A 266 41.19 -31.87 11.90
N GLY A 267 40.20 -32.58 11.33
CA GLY A 267 39.54 -33.73 11.95
C GLY A 267 38.64 -33.40 13.14
N ARG A 268 38.37 -32.11 13.40
CA ARG A 268 37.56 -31.60 14.53
C ARG A 268 36.06 -31.69 14.28
N LEU A 269 35.62 -31.68 13.02
CA LEU A 269 34.24 -31.89 12.61
C LEU A 269 34.15 -33.00 11.55
N THR A 270 33.05 -33.75 11.55
CA THR A 270 32.80 -34.78 10.53
C THR A 270 32.18 -34.17 9.27
N SER A 271 32.44 -34.79 8.11
CA SER A 271 31.87 -34.35 6.82
C SER A 271 30.33 -34.31 6.80
N ARG A 272 29.66 -35.15 7.62
CA ARG A 272 28.20 -35.14 7.82
C ARG A 272 27.72 -33.88 8.54
N ILE A 273 28.45 -33.44 9.57
CA ILE A 273 28.14 -32.19 10.29
C ILE A 273 28.40 -30.99 9.37
N VAL A 274 29.56 -30.95 8.72
CA VAL A 274 29.95 -29.85 7.83
C VAL A 274 29.01 -29.72 6.63
N GLY A 275 28.66 -30.82 5.96
CA GLY A 275 27.72 -30.79 4.84
C GLY A 275 26.33 -30.26 5.24
N LYS A 276 25.84 -30.59 6.44
CA LYS A 276 24.56 -30.05 6.93
C LYS A 276 24.69 -28.59 7.40
N ALA A 277 25.82 -28.21 8.01
CA ALA A 277 26.09 -26.83 8.42
C ALA A 277 26.21 -25.89 7.20
N VAL A 278 26.92 -26.30 6.15
CA VAL A 278 27.02 -25.56 4.88
C VAL A 278 25.65 -25.46 4.19
N GLN A 279 24.79 -26.49 4.29
CA GLN A 279 23.40 -26.36 3.84
C GLN A 279 22.63 -25.29 4.62
N VAL A 280 22.75 -25.26 5.95
CA VAL A 280 22.02 -24.30 6.82
C VAL A 280 22.45 -22.85 6.57
N ILE A 281 23.75 -22.56 6.45
CA ILE A 281 24.22 -21.18 6.18
C ILE A 281 23.87 -20.66 4.77
N SER A 282 23.44 -21.55 3.86
CA SER A 282 23.07 -21.21 2.49
C SER A 282 21.55 -21.20 2.26
N LEU A 283 20.73 -21.40 3.31
CA LEU A 283 19.28 -21.24 3.22
C LEU A 283 18.87 -19.75 3.23
N PRO A 284 17.89 -19.32 2.42
CA PRO A 284 17.28 -18.00 2.56
C PRO A 284 16.53 -17.86 3.90
N ASP A 285 16.62 -16.69 4.55
CA ASP A 285 15.98 -16.42 5.85
C ASP A 285 14.46 -16.71 5.88
N LYS A 286 13.80 -16.55 4.72
CA LYS A 286 12.37 -16.84 4.51
C LYS A 286 12.02 -18.33 4.55
N GLU A 287 12.99 -19.19 4.23
CA GLU A 287 12.82 -20.65 4.18
C GLU A 287 13.32 -21.34 5.46
N MET A 288 14.09 -20.63 6.30
CA MET A 288 14.62 -21.17 7.55
C MET A 288 13.51 -21.44 8.59
N THR A 289 13.39 -22.70 9.02
CA THR A 289 12.55 -23.06 10.17
C THR A 289 13.15 -22.55 11.48
N ALA A 290 12.37 -22.54 12.56
CA ALA A 290 12.87 -22.22 13.90
C ALA A 290 14.08 -23.10 14.31
N LYS A 291 14.10 -24.35 13.85
CA LYS A 291 15.19 -25.31 14.07
C LYS A 291 16.45 -24.94 13.28
N ASP A 292 16.30 -24.52 12.02
CA ASP A 292 17.45 -24.06 11.22
C ASP A 292 18.07 -22.78 11.79
N ARG A 293 17.26 -21.89 12.40
CA ARG A 293 17.75 -20.69 13.11
C ARG A 293 18.57 -21.05 14.35
N GLU A 294 18.10 -22.01 15.15
CA GLU A 294 18.86 -22.51 16.31
C GLU A 294 20.21 -23.13 15.88
N CYS A 295 20.21 -23.83 14.74
CA CYS A 295 21.43 -24.36 14.13
C CYS A 295 22.37 -23.28 13.60
N LEU A 296 21.86 -22.25 12.92
CA LEU A 296 22.67 -21.12 12.46
C LEU A 296 23.37 -20.43 13.64
N LEU A 297 22.65 -20.18 14.74
CA LEU A 297 23.22 -19.60 15.96
C LEU A 297 24.36 -20.44 16.56
N LEU A 298 24.32 -21.78 16.45
CA LEU A 298 25.43 -22.63 16.87
C LEU A 298 26.65 -22.46 15.95
N ILE A 299 26.46 -22.31 14.64
CA ILE A 299 27.55 -22.08 13.68
C ILE A 299 28.18 -20.70 13.91
N GLU A 300 27.37 -19.66 14.10
CA GLU A 300 27.84 -18.31 14.41
C GLU A 300 28.63 -18.28 15.72
N ARG A 301 28.14 -18.94 16.78
CA ARG A 301 28.87 -19.05 18.05
C ARG A 301 30.20 -19.79 17.91
N LEU A 302 30.28 -20.79 17.03
CA LEU A 302 31.54 -21.49 16.74
C LEU A 302 32.50 -20.61 15.94
N ALA A 303 32.00 -19.86 14.96
CA ALA A 303 32.79 -18.95 14.13
C ALA A 303 33.34 -17.75 14.92
N ASP A 304 32.55 -17.23 15.86
CA ASP A 304 32.93 -16.16 16.81
C ASP A 304 33.75 -16.69 18.02
N GLU A 305 34.20 -17.94 18.00
CA GLU A 305 34.96 -18.62 19.07
C GLU A 305 34.28 -18.64 20.47
N ARG A 306 32.96 -18.42 20.53
CA ARG A 306 32.17 -18.35 21.79
C ARG A 306 31.82 -19.72 22.38
N ILE A 307 32.07 -20.80 21.64
CA ILE A 307 31.91 -22.20 22.09
C ILE A 307 33.05 -23.05 21.53
N SER A 308 33.44 -24.10 22.24
CA SER A 308 34.44 -25.03 21.72
C SER A 308 33.84 -25.90 20.61
N THR A 309 34.69 -26.53 19.79
CA THR A 309 34.25 -27.54 18.82
C THR A 309 33.58 -28.75 19.49
N GLY A 310 33.87 -29.04 20.76
CA GLY A 310 33.20 -30.11 21.51
C GLY A 310 31.74 -29.74 21.83
N ASP A 311 31.55 -28.58 22.47
CA ASP A 311 30.22 -28.08 22.86
C ASP A 311 29.32 -27.86 21.63
N PHE A 312 29.92 -27.39 20.52
CA PHE A 312 29.25 -27.29 19.23
C PHE A 312 28.77 -28.66 18.74
N VAL A 313 29.62 -29.69 18.72
CA VAL A 313 29.22 -31.02 18.23
C VAL A 313 28.12 -31.63 19.08
N GLU A 314 28.20 -31.53 20.41
CA GLU A 314 27.15 -32.03 21.32
C GLU A 314 25.81 -31.32 21.08
N SER A 315 25.82 -29.99 21.06
CA SER A 315 24.64 -29.17 20.79
C SER A 315 24.07 -29.43 19.40
N TRP A 316 24.93 -29.55 18.38
CA TRP A 316 24.56 -29.79 16.99
C TRP A 316 23.95 -31.18 16.79
N VAL A 317 24.44 -32.22 17.46
CA VAL A 317 23.85 -33.56 17.37
C VAL A 317 22.46 -33.58 18.00
N LYS A 318 22.29 -32.91 19.15
CA LYS A 318 21.01 -32.82 19.86
C LYS A 318 19.96 -31.98 19.12
N THR A 319 20.38 -30.83 18.58
CA THR A 319 19.46 -29.85 17.98
C THR A 319 19.34 -30.01 16.46
N CYS A 320 20.41 -30.29 15.72
CA CYS A 320 20.45 -30.05 14.26
C CYS A 320 20.42 -31.31 13.38
N LEU A 321 20.68 -32.48 13.94
CA LEU A 321 20.54 -33.75 13.23
C LEU A 321 19.14 -34.35 13.45
N PRO A 322 18.59 -35.08 12.46
CA PRO A 322 17.40 -35.89 12.69
C PRO A 322 17.76 -37.05 13.65
N PRO A 323 16.79 -37.53 14.47
CA PRO A 323 17.01 -38.75 15.25
C PRO A 323 17.32 -39.90 14.28
N GLU A 324 18.36 -40.67 14.57
CA GLU A 324 18.75 -41.78 13.71
C GLU A 324 17.63 -42.81 13.68
N LEU A 325 17.00 -43.00 12.51
CA LEU A 325 16.15 -44.16 12.29
C LEU A 325 16.99 -45.40 12.60
N PRO A 326 16.46 -46.37 13.37
CA PRO A 326 17.18 -47.60 13.62
C PRO A 326 17.56 -48.24 12.29
N PRO A 327 18.78 -48.80 12.17
CA PRO A 327 19.25 -49.37 10.90
C PRO A 327 18.22 -50.40 10.40
N PRO A 328 17.91 -50.43 9.09
CA PRO A 328 16.91 -51.33 8.55
C PRO A 328 17.27 -52.76 8.96
N PRO A 329 16.33 -53.52 9.54
CA PRO A 329 16.67 -54.79 10.16
C PRO A 329 17.31 -55.72 9.14
N SER A 330 18.45 -56.31 9.53
CA SER A 330 19.25 -57.17 8.65
C SER A 330 18.38 -58.24 7.96
N PRO A 331 18.72 -58.70 6.75
CA PRO A 331 17.87 -59.61 5.97
C PRO A 331 17.46 -60.90 6.70
N ARG A 332 18.18 -61.29 7.77
CA ARG A 332 17.81 -62.40 8.66
C ARG A 332 16.53 -62.14 9.48
N LEU A 333 16.25 -60.89 9.86
CA LEU A 333 15.03 -60.55 10.64
C LEU A 333 13.77 -60.52 9.77
N LYS A 334 13.89 -60.14 8.49
CA LYS A 334 12.77 -60.24 7.52
C LYS A 334 12.29 -61.68 7.36
N LEU A 335 13.22 -62.64 7.34
CA LEU A 335 12.89 -64.06 7.29
C LEU A 335 12.17 -64.52 8.57
N LEU A 336 12.62 -64.08 9.75
CA LEU A 336 11.99 -64.42 11.03
C LEU A 336 10.55 -63.89 11.15
N LEU A 337 10.31 -62.65 10.71
CA LEU A 337 8.98 -62.03 10.70
C LEU A 337 8.03 -62.70 9.69
N LEU A 338 8.52 -63.11 8.52
CA LEU A 338 7.74 -63.89 7.55
C LEU A 338 7.37 -65.29 8.08
N ILE A 339 8.29 -65.95 8.80
CA ILE A 339 8.03 -67.24 9.44
C ILE A 339 6.98 -67.11 10.56
N LEU A 340 7.07 -66.06 11.40
CA LEU A 340 6.09 -65.81 12.46
C LEU A 340 4.68 -65.51 11.89
N ALA A 341 4.59 -64.76 10.79
CA ALA A 341 3.32 -64.53 10.10
C ALA A 341 2.73 -65.82 9.50
N ALA A 342 3.57 -66.70 8.94
CA ALA A 342 3.13 -67.98 8.38
C ALA A 342 2.59 -68.96 9.42
N VAL A 343 3.19 -68.99 10.63
CA VAL A 343 2.73 -69.85 11.73
C VAL A 343 1.37 -69.40 12.28
N SER A 344 1.08 -68.10 12.30
CA SER A 344 -0.20 -67.58 12.80
C SER A 344 -1.41 -67.95 11.92
N CYS A 345 -1.22 -68.12 10.59
CA CYS A 345 -2.30 -68.50 9.68
C CYS A 345 -2.60 -70.00 9.64
N ALA A 346 -1.75 -70.86 10.24
CA ALA A 346 -1.90 -72.31 10.16
C ALA A 346 -2.85 -72.92 11.21
N ALA A 347 -3.36 -72.11 12.16
CA ALA A 347 -4.08 -72.60 13.34
C ALA A 347 -5.63 -72.52 13.27
N ALA A 348 -6.21 -71.95 12.22
CA ALA A 348 -7.66 -71.76 12.08
C ALA A 348 -8.20 -72.51 10.84
N GLY A 349 -8.63 -73.76 11.04
CA GLY A 349 -9.26 -74.59 10.00
C GLY A 349 -10.80 -74.60 10.04
N ALA A 350 -11.39 -75.16 8.97
CA ALA A 350 -12.82 -75.34 8.67
C ALA A 350 -13.60 -74.08 8.21
N GLY A 351 -14.33 -74.09 7.09
CA GLY A 351 -14.41 -75.11 6.03
C GLY A 351 -15.57 -74.88 5.04
N TRP A 352 -15.64 -75.76 4.02
CA TRP A 352 -16.72 -75.97 3.02
C TRP A 352 -16.76 -75.13 1.72
N TYR A 353 -16.23 -75.74 0.64
CA TYR A 353 -16.76 -75.95 -0.73
C TYR A 353 -17.66 -74.87 -1.42
N PHE A 354 -17.61 -74.59 -2.74
CA PHE A 354 -17.32 -75.44 -3.93
C PHE A 354 -16.78 -74.58 -5.13
N PHE A 355 -15.98 -75.19 -6.02
CA PHE A 355 -15.57 -74.87 -7.44
C PHE A 355 -15.97 -73.53 -8.11
N ARG A 356 -15.16 -72.93 -9.01
CA ARG A 356 -14.57 -73.59 -10.20
C ARG A 356 -13.37 -72.86 -10.85
N GLU A 357 -12.27 -73.61 -11.01
CA GLU A 357 -11.16 -73.60 -12.01
C GLU A 357 -10.39 -72.30 -12.43
N PRO A 358 -9.08 -72.42 -12.81
CA PRO A 358 -8.08 -71.37 -12.58
C PRO A 358 -7.19 -71.07 -13.85
N PRO A 359 -5.93 -70.54 -13.77
CA PRO A 359 -5.16 -70.02 -14.93
C PRO A 359 -4.16 -71.10 -15.48
N PRO A 360 -3.13 -70.84 -16.33
CA PRO A 360 -2.05 -69.82 -16.26
C PRO A 360 -1.91 -69.02 -17.60
N ALA A 361 -0.82 -68.38 -18.06
CA ALA A 361 0.59 -68.30 -17.63
C ALA A 361 1.33 -67.01 -18.10
N SER A 362 2.56 -66.83 -17.59
CA SER A 362 3.61 -65.90 -18.04
C SER A 362 4.36 -66.36 -19.32
N VAL A 363 4.98 -65.45 -20.10
CA VAL A 363 6.34 -65.59 -20.72
C VAL A 363 6.79 -64.40 -21.62
N VAL A 364 7.95 -63.80 -21.29
CA VAL A 364 9.04 -63.20 -22.14
C VAL A 364 8.82 -61.95 -23.06
N MET A 365 9.91 -61.15 -23.18
CA MET A 365 10.08 -59.84 -23.87
C MET A 365 10.21 -59.93 -25.42
N PRO A 366 10.10 -58.82 -26.20
CA PRO A 366 11.28 -57.96 -26.48
C PRO A 366 11.07 -56.45 -26.86
N LYS A 367 12.15 -55.67 -26.67
CA LYS A 367 12.67 -54.47 -27.40
C LYS A 367 11.78 -53.47 -28.19
N MET A 368 12.05 -52.18 -27.90
CA MET A 368 12.16 -51.00 -28.81
C MET A 368 10.99 -50.60 -29.74
N GLY A 369 10.42 -49.40 -29.51
CA GLY A 369 9.54 -48.70 -30.46
C GLY A 369 9.36 -47.22 -30.10
N LYS A 370 9.67 -46.32 -31.03
CA LYS A 370 9.70 -44.85 -30.91
C LYS A 370 8.46 -44.21 -30.28
N ILE A 371 8.67 -43.18 -29.45
CA ILE A 371 7.64 -42.19 -29.10
C ILE A 371 7.58 -41.14 -30.21
N SER A 372 6.38 -40.85 -30.73
CA SER A 372 6.11 -39.70 -31.59
C SER A 372 4.85 -38.98 -31.10
N VAL A 373 4.98 -37.69 -30.78
CA VAL A 373 3.87 -36.82 -30.37
C VAL A 373 3.24 -36.19 -31.61
N SER A 374 1.91 -36.12 -31.66
CA SER A 374 1.19 -35.29 -32.64
C SER A 374 0.01 -34.55 -32.00
N TRP A 375 -0.14 -33.30 -32.39
CA TRP A 375 -1.21 -32.41 -31.96
C TRP A 375 -2.40 -32.52 -32.93
N GLN A 376 -3.63 -32.33 -32.43
CA GLN A 376 -4.82 -32.18 -33.28
C GLN A 376 -5.40 -30.75 -33.16
N PRO A 377 -5.70 -30.07 -34.28
CA PRO A 377 -6.39 -28.78 -34.30
C PRO A 377 -7.91 -28.95 -34.43
N VAL A 378 -8.66 -27.95 -33.96
CA VAL A 378 -10.12 -27.84 -34.13
C VAL A 378 -10.44 -26.79 -35.21
N PRO A 379 -11.26 -27.10 -36.24
CA PRO A 379 -11.74 -26.12 -37.22
C PRO A 379 -13.13 -25.55 -36.87
N LEU A 380 -13.45 -24.39 -37.47
CA LEU A 380 -14.70 -23.62 -37.34
C LEU A 380 -15.57 -23.75 -38.62
N LEU A 381 -16.70 -23.00 -38.69
CA LEU A 381 -17.70 -22.86 -39.79
C LEU A 381 -18.87 -23.87 -39.82
N THR A 382 -20.11 -23.59 -40.26
CA THR A 382 -20.94 -22.35 -40.45
C THR A 382 -22.44 -22.69 -40.66
N GLN A 383 -23.34 -21.77 -40.26
CA GLN A 383 -24.70 -21.42 -40.77
C GLN A 383 -25.73 -22.42 -41.39
N ALA A 384 -26.99 -22.22 -40.94
CA ALA A 384 -28.28 -22.15 -41.67
C ALA A 384 -29.07 -23.42 -42.11
N GLY A 385 -30.43 -23.34 -42.01
CA GLY A 385 -31.35 -24.07 -42.91
C GLY A 385 -32.55 -24.88 -42.35
N ASP A 386 -33.59 -24.22 -41.84
CA ASP A 386 -35.04 -24.45 -42.08
C ASP A 386 -35.87 -25.77 -41.88
N LEU A 387 -37.12 -25.54 -41.40
CA LEU A 387 -38.42 -26.24 -41.62
C LEU A 387 -38.84 -27.60 -40.94
N GLN A 388 -39.63 -27.48 -39.85
CA GLN A 388 -41.03 -27.98 -39.61
C GLN A 388 -41.48 -29.47 -39.85
N PRO A 389 -42.69 -29.92 -39.38
CA PRO A 389 -43.53 -29.54 -38.20
C PRO A 389 -44.13 -30.77 -37.44
N LEU A 390 -44.95 -30.56 -36.39
CA LEU A 390 -46.33 -31.14 -36.17
C LEU A 390 -46.85 -30.99 -34.70
N LEU A 391 -48.07 -30.41 -34.56
CA LEU A 391 -49.22 -30.68 -33.64
C LEU A 391 -48.97 -31.14 -32.15
N THR A 392 -49.72 -30.73 -31.11
CA THR A 392 -51.10 -30.20 -31.01
C THR A 392 -51.37 -29.50 -29.64
N LEU A 393 -52.41 -28.65 -29.56
CA LEU A 393 -52.93 -27.98 -28.33
C LEU A 393 -53.97 -28.86 -27.57
N PRO A 394 -54.39 -28.48 -26.33
CA PRO A 394 -55.61 -27.66 -26.19
C PRO A 394 -55.55 -26.50 -25.16
N LEU A 395 -56.58 -25.64 -25.22
CA LEU A 395 -56.74 -24.33 -24.54
C LEU A 395 -57.64 -24.39 -23.25
N PRO A 396 -57.69 -23.30 -22.43
CA PRO A 396 -58.44 -23.23 -21.16
C PRO A 396 -59.89 -22.71 -21.30
N PRO A 397 -60.71 -22.70 -20.22
CA PRO A 397 -62.08 -22.18 -20.24
C PRO A 397 -62.22 -20.64 -20.09
N ALA A 398 -63.35 -20.13 -20.60
CA ALA A 398 -63.81 -18.74 -20.64
C ALA A 398 -64.05 -18.09 -19.25
N MET A 399 -63.86 -16.78 -19.02
CA MET A 399 -64.48 -15.55 -19.58
C MET A 399 -65.97 -15.31 -19.20
N GLY A 400 -66.24 -14.13 -18.63
CA GLY A 400 -67.54 -13.45 -18.59
C GLY A 400 -67.49 -12.11 -19.35
N LYS A 401 -68.60 -11.70 -19.98
CA LYS A 401 -68.70 -10.56 -20.94
C LYS A 401 -69.05 -9.23 -20.22
N VAL A 402 -68.95 -8.03 -20.83
CA VAL A 402 -69.90 -7.35 -21.76
C VAL A 402 -69.17 -6.11 -22.35
N SER A 403 -68.96 -5.93 -23.67
CA SER A 403 -69.83 -5.43 -24.78
C SER A 403 -70.05 -3.90 -24.88
N VAL A 404 -69.55 -3.27 -25.98
CA VAL A 404 -70.01 -1.99 -26.57
C VAL A 404 -69.79 -2.03 -28.11
N SER A 405 -70.63 -1.35 -28.90
CA SER A 405 -70.56 -1.20 -30.37
C SER A 405 -70.87 0.27 -30.79
N PRO A 406 -70.49 0.77 -32.00
CA PRO A 406 -70.17 2.20 -32.21
C PRO A 406 -71.19 3.02 -33.04
N GLN A 407 -70.96 4.35 -33.10
CA GLN A 407 -71.57 5.32 -34.03
C GLN A 407 -70.54 6.40 -34.51
N PRO A 408 -70.79 7.13 -35.63
CA PRO A 408 -69.72 7.68 -36.48
C PRO A 408 -69.44 9.20 -36.39
N VAL A 409 -68.43 9.62 -37.16
CA VAL A 409 -67.77 10.95 -37.20
C VAL A 409 -68.50 11.98 -38.11
N PRO A 410 -68.44 13.29 -37.81
CA PRO A 410 -68.62 14.38 -38.78
C PRO A 410 -67.30 14.96 -39.32
N SER A 411 -67.39 15.68 -40.43
CA SER A 411 -66.29 16.01 -41.36
C SER A 411 -65.36 17.18 -40.99
N LEU A 412 -64.13 17.13 -41.52
CA LEU A 412 -63.17 18.23 -41.58
C LEU A 412 -63.64 19.38 -42.50
N SER A 413 -64.13 20.47 -41.91
CA SER A 413 -63.99 21.82 -42.46
C SER A 413 -64.06 22.86 -41.32
N GLN A 414 -63.20 23.89 -41.40
CA GLN A 414 -63.18 25.06 -40.51
C GLN A 414 -62.78 24.87 -39.02
N ILE A 415 -61.61 24.30 -38.70
CA ILE A 415 -60.84 24.80 -37.54
C ILE A 415 -59.38 25.05 -37.96
N ASN A 416 -58.91 26.26 -37.68
CA ASN A 416 -57.56 26.73 -37.93
C ASN A 416 -56.56 25.98 -37.03
N LEU A 417 -55.54 25.34 -37.61
CA LEU A 417 -54.45 24.71 -36.87
C LEU A 417 -53.52 25.77 -36.27
N GLN A 418 -53.96 26.39 -35.17
CA GLN A 418 -53.01 26.94 -34.22
C GLN A 418 -52.25 25.77 -33.59
N PRO A 419 -50.91 25.83 -33.47
CA PRO A 419 -50.17 24.87 -32.67
C PRO A 419 -50.76 24.84 -31.26
N LEU A 420 -50.97 23.65 -30.71
CA LEU A 420 -51.26 23.50 -29.28
C LEU A 420 -50.19 24.28 -28.49
N PRO A 421 -50.57 25.04 -27.44
CA PRO A 421 -49.59 25.69 -26.60
C PRO A 421 -48.61 24.63 -26.10
N LYS A 422 -47.31 24.94 -26.11
CA LYS A 422 -46.30 24.06 -25.51
C LYS A 422 -46.78 23.74 -24.11
N ILE A 423 -46.84 22.45 -23.78
CA ILE A 423 -47.08 22.02 -22.40
C ILE A 423 -45.78 22.26 -21.66
N ASP A 424 -45.58 23.52 -21.24
CA ASP A 424 -44.55 23.91 -20.30
C ASP A 424 -44.89 23.25 -18.96
N LYS A 425 -44.44 22.01 -18.80
CA LYS A 425 -44.58 21.26 -17.56
C LYS A 425 -43.75 21.98 -16.50
N MET A 426 -44.42 22.69 -15.60
CA MET A 426 -43.81 23.27 -14.41
C MET A 426 -42.92 22.21 -13.73
N PRO A 427 -41.70 22.57 -13.27
CA PRO A 427 -40.82 21.61 -12.62
C PRO A 427 -41.51 21.00 -11.42
N GLN A 428 -41.63 19.67 -11.40
CA GLN A 428 -42.22 18.95 -10.28
C GLN A 428 -41.28 19.03 -9.09
N LYS A 429 -41.61 19.91 -8.13
CA LYS A 429 -40.85 20.08 -6.89
C LYS A 429 -40.72 18.76 -6.13
N ASN A 430 -39.50 18.41 -5.73
CA ASN A 430 -39.14 17.16 -5.05
C ASN A 430 -39.46 15.88 -5.87
N ARG A 431 -39.13 15.87 -7.16
CA ARG A 431 -39.24 14.68 -8.02
C ARG A 431 -38.17 13.65 -7.63
N ARG A 432 -38.58 12.42 -7.29
CA ARG A 432 -37.65 11.32 -7.01
C ARG A 432 -37.13 10.67 -8.30
N ILE A 433 -35.82 10.44 -8.37
CA ILE A 433 -35.08 9.83 -9.49
C ILE A 433 -34.14 8.77 -8.90
N GLY A 434 -34.67 7.58 -8.61
CA GLY A 434 -33.93 6.53 -7.90
C GLY A 434 -33.57 6.94 -6.47
N GLN A 435 -32.27 6.97 -6.16
CA GLN A 435 -31.72 7.49 -4.89
C GLN A 435 -31.74 9.02 -4.79
N TYR A 436 -31.98 9.73 -5.89
CA TYR A 436 -31.90 11.20 -5.93
C TYR A 436 -33.27 11.87 -5.76
N ILE A 437 -33.30 13.04 -5.12
CA ILE A 437 -34.47 13.93 -5.00
C ILE A 437 -34.14 15.26 -5.69
N ASP A 438 -34.79 15.52 -6.81
CA ASP A 438 -34.69 16.76 -7.58
C ASP A 438 -35.62 17.82 -6.99
N HIS A 439 -35.05 18.90 -6.45
CA HIS A 439 -35.81 19.96 -5.78
C HIS A 439 -36.50 20.91 -6.76
N GLY A 440 -36.15 20.87 -8.06
CA GLY A 440 -36.72 21.73 -9.10
C GLY A 440 -36.16 23.16 -9.11
N ASP A 441 -35.16 23.47 -8.28
CA ASP A 441 -34.46 24.76 -8.19
C ASP A 441 -33.01 24.69 -8.77
N GLY A 442 -32.65 23.56 -9.38
CA GLY A 442 -31.30 23.27 -9.87
C GLY A 442 -30.42 22.49 -8.88
N THR A 443 -30.93 22.18 -7.67
CA THR A 443 -30.28 21.28 -6.71
C THR A 443 -30.89 19.88 -6.71
N ILE A 444 -30.08 18.89 -6.34
CA ILE A 444 -30.49 17.50 -6.23
C ILE A 444 -29.82 16.84 -5.02
N THR A 445 -30.61 16.21 -4.14
CA THR A 445 -30.10 15.54 -2.94
C THR A 445 -29.98 14.03 -3.19
N ASP A 446 -28.82 13.45 -2.88
CA ASP A 446 -28.60 12.01 -2.84
C ASP A 446 -29.03 11.47 -1.47
N THR A 447 -30.01 10.56 -1.46
CA THR A 447 -30.56 10.01 -0.21
C THR A 447 -29.71 8.90 0.42
N GLU A 448 -28.67 8.40 -0.27
CA GLU A 448 -27.74 7.41 0.30
C GLU A 448 -26.60 8.07 1.06
N THR A 449 -26.01 9.13 0.51
CA THR A 449 -24.91 9.88 1.14
C THR A 449 -25.38 11.07 1.98
N GLY A 450 -26.62 11.52 1.78
CA GLY A 450 -27.16 12.77 2.30
C GLY A 450 -26.66 14.02 1.57
N LEU A 451 -25.70 13.91 0.63
CA LEU A 451 -25.08 15.05 -0.02
C LEU A 451 -26.04 15.74 -1.00
N MET A 452 -25.97 17.07 -1.04
CA MET A 452 -26.72 17.87 -2.00
C MET A 452 -25.78 18.42 -3.08
N TRP A 453 -26.19 18.24 -4.34
CA TRP A 453 -25.39 18.50 -5.53
C TRP A 453 -26.04 19.56 -6.43
N LYS A 454 -25.23 20.27 -7.21
CA LYS A 454 -25.76 21.02 -8.37
C LYS A 454 -26.13 20.03 -9.47
N ARG A 455 -27.36 20.13 -9.98
CA ARG A 455 -27.94 19.25 -11.02
C ARG A 455 -27.19 19.38 -12.36
N CYS A 456 -26.78 20.60 -12.71
CA CYS A 456 -25.97 20.88 -13.89
C CYS A 456 -24.49 21.08 -13.54
N ALA A 457 -23.62 20.81 -14.51
CA ALA A 457 -22.22 21.21 -14.43
C ALA A 457 -22.09 22.74 -14.51
N GLU A 458 -20.97 23.30 -14.07
CA GLU A 458 -20.73 24.74 -14.19
C GLU A 458 -20.76 25.19 -15.66
N GLY A 459 -21.36 26.36 -15.91
CA GLY A 459 -21.66 26.88 -17.25
C GLY A 459 -22.98 26.36 -17.88
N LEU A 460 -23.54 25.25 -17.40
CA LEU A 460 -24.81 24.69 -17.89
C LEU A 460 -26.00 25.00 -16.98
N SER A 461 -27.17 25.14 -17.59
CA SER A 461 -28.43 25.52 -16.94
C SER A 461 -29.67 24.97 -17.68
N GLY A 462 -30.87 25.30 -17.18
CA GLY A 462 -32.13 24.71 -17.64
C GLY A 462 -32.41 23.32 -17.02
N VAL A 463 -33.64 22.82 -17.17
CA VAL A 463 -34.11 21.57 -16.54
C VAL A 463 -33.29 20.33 -16.94
N ASN A 464 -32.79 20.35 -18.19
CA ASN A 464 -31.99 19.29 -18.80
C ASN A 464 -30.49 19.65 -18.93
N CYS A 465 -30.03 20.77 -18.35
CA CYS A 465 -28.64 21.22 -18.49
C CYS A 465 -28.22 21.45 -19.96
N GLU A 466 -29.15 21.91 -20.79
CA GLU A 466 -28.99 22.16 -22.24
C GLU A 466 -28.72 23.65 -22.56
N GLU A 467 -28.92 24.55 -21.59
CA GLU A 467 -28.75 26.00 -21.77
C GLU A 467 -27.37 26.46 -21.29
N GLY A 468 -26.59 27.11 -22.16
CA GLY A 468 -25.22 27.54 -21.91
C GLY A 468 -24.17 26.60 -22.52
N GLU A 469 -22.91 26.76 -22.12
CA GLU A 469 -21.79 25.91 -22.53
C GLU A 469 -21.09 25.39 -21.26
N MET A 470 -20.61 24.14 -21.28
CA MET A 470 -19.94 23.56 -20.11
C MET A 470 -18.59 24.25 -19.88
N GLU A 471 -18.49 25.05 -18.80
CA GLU A 471 -17.24 25.71 -18.44
C GLU A 471 -16.23 24.68 -17.92
N ARG A 472 -14.99 24.77 -18.43
CA ARG A 472 -13.86 23.95 -17.99
C ARG A 472 -12.80 24.83 -17.36
N TYR A 473 -12.16 24.33 -16.33
CA TYR A 473 -11.19 25.07 -15.52
C TYR A 473 -9.93 24.27 -15.32
N THR A 474 -8.79 24.95 -15.20
CA THR A 474 -7.63 24.35 -14.54
C THR A 474 -7.98 24.06 -13.08
N TRP A 475 -7.30 23.09 -12.46
CA TRP A 475 -7.63 22.69 -11.09
C TRP A 475 -7.43 23.85 -10.09
N ASP A 476 -6.36 24.63 -10.24
CA ASP A 476 -6.07 25.76 -9.38
C ASP A 476 -7.09 26.91 -9.56
N GLU A 477 -7.61 27.12 -10.78
CA GLU A 477 -8.73 28.04 -11.01
C GLU A 477 -10.02 27.54 -10.34
N ALA A 478 -10.34 26.25 -10.47
CA ALA A 478 -11.52 25.66 -9.84
C ALA A 478 -11.45 25.80 -8.31
N VAL A 479 -10.34 25.42 -7.68
CA VAL A 479 -10.14 25.52 -6.22
C VAL A 479 -10.17 26.98 -5.74
N LYS A 480 -9.73 27.93 -6.57
CA LYS A 480 -9.78 29.37 -6.23
C LYS A 480 -11.18 29.95 -6.37
N ARG A 481 -11.92 29.57 -7.43
CA ARG A 481 -13.26 30.09 -7.78
C ARG A 481 -14.36 29.50 -6.90
N PHE A 482 -14.31 28.20 -6.61
CA PHE A 482 -15.39 27.45 -5.98
C PHE A 482 -15.16 27.17 -4.48
N LYS A 483 -14.51 28.11 -3.76
CA LYS A 483 -14.22 27.96 -2.32
C LYS A 483 -15.44 28.15 -1.42
N LYS A 484 -16.33 29.08 -1.79
CA LYS A 484 -17.69 29.29 -1.26
C LYS A 484 -18.47 30.05 -2.34
N ILE A 485 -19.64 29.56 -2.72
CA ILE A 485 -20.55 30.25 -3.65
C ILE A 485 -21.97 30.20 -3.08
N ASP A 486 -22.70 31.31 -3.23
CA ASP A 486 -24.13 31.38 -2.96
C ASP A 486 -24.92 30.83 -4.15
N TYR A 487 -25.61 29.70 -3.96
CA TYR A 487 -26.47 29.09 -4.97
C TYR A 487 -27.69 28.41 -4.33
N ALA A 488 -28.87 28.57 -4.95
CA ALA A 488 -30.15 28.06 -4.47
C ALA A 488 -30.47 28.37 -2.98
N GLY A 489 -29.95 29.49 -2.44
CA GLY A 489 -30.14 29.91 -1.05
C GLY A 489 -29.13 29.35 -0.04
N TYR A 490 -28.09 28.65 -0.50
CA TYR A 490 -27.03 28.09 0.35
C TYR A 490 -25.66 28.66 -0.01
N ALA A 491 -24.79 28.87 0.99
CA ALA A 491 -23.49 29.55 0.88
C ALA A 491 -22.26 28.62 1.07
N ASP A 492 -22.51 27.34 1.28
CA ASP A 492 -21.55 26.29 1.63
C ASP A 492 -21.20 25.36 0.46
N TRP A 493 -21.53 25.76 -0.77
CA TRP A 493 -21.13 25.05 -1.99
C TRP A 493 -19.62 25.06 -2.18
N ARG A 494 -19.07 23.89 -2.47
CA ARG A 494 -17.64 23.64 -2.67
C ARG A 494 -17.38 22.58 -3.74
N LEU A 495 -16.12 22.42 -4.11
CA LEU A 495 -15.68 21.22 -4.84
C LEU A 495 -15.88 19.95 -3.98
N PRO A 496 -16.28 18.83 -4.59
CA PRO A 496 -16.38 17.53 -3.93
C PRO A 496 -14.99 16.93 -3.72
N THR A 497 -14.81 16.15 -2.66
CA THR A 497 -13.65 15.24 -2.55
C THR A 497 -13.75 14.14 -3.61
N ILE A 498 -12.66 13.41 -3.86
CA ILE A 498 -12.66 12.29 -4.79
C ILE A 498 -13.67 11.20 -4.38
N ASP A 499 -13.80 10.91 -3.09
CA ASP A 499 -14.73 9.90 -2.58
C ASP A 499 -16.19 10.35 -2.74
N GLU A 500 -16.50 11.62 -2.43
CA GLU A 500 -17.82 12.20 -2.68
C GLU A 500 -18.17 12.14 -4.17
N LEU A 501 -17.26 12.51 -5.06
CA LEU A 501 -17.50 12.50 -6.51
C LEU A 501 -17.66 11.07 -7.07
N LYS A 502 -16.98 10.08 -6.48
CA LYS A 502 -17.15 8.64 -6.76
C LYS A 502 -18.51 8.06 -6.35
N THR A 503 -19.25 8.71 -5.45
CA THR A 503 -20.60 8.24 -5.07
C THR A 503 -21.59 8.36 -6.24
N LEU A 504 -21.38 9.32 -7.14
CA LEU A 504 -22.21 9.51 -8.35
C LEU A 504 -21.98 8.42 -9.42
N LEU A 505 -20.96 7.55 -9.27
CA LEU A 505 -20.66 6.47 -10.21
C LEU A 505 -21.69 5.34 -10.15
N GLN A 506 -22.45 5.18 -11.24
CA GLN A 506 -23.43 4.11 -11.46
C GLN A 506 -22.84 3.02 -12.37
N CYS A 507 -22.25 1.99 -11.76
CA CYS A 507 -21.54 0.92 -12.46
C CYS A 507 -22.42 -0.33 -12.64
N SER A 508 -22.95 -0.59 -13.85
CA SER A 508 -23.84 -1.74 -14.09
C SER A 508 -23.16 -3.12 -13.99
N LYS A 509 -21.81 -3.16 -13.97
CA LYS A 509 -21.01 -4.38 -13.69
C LYS A 509 -20.35 -4.36 -12.30
N GLY A 510 -20.80 -3.50 -11.40
CA GLY A 510 -20.19 -3.30 -10.09
C GLY A 510 -18.91 -2.46 -10.15
N LYS A 511 -18.30 -2.25 -8.98
CA LYS A 511 -17.06 -1.51 -8.80
C LYS A 511 -15.88 -2.45 -8.54
N ASP A 512 -14.67 -1.98 -8.81
CA ASP A 512 -13.43 -2.63 -8.41
C ASP A 512 -13.04 -2.28 -6.96
N LYS A 513 -11.84 -2.71 -6.55
CA LYS A 513 -11.28 -2.45 -5.21
C LYS A 513 -10.99 -0.97 -4.92
N ASP A 514 -10.81 -0.16 -5.97
CA ASP A 514 -10.45 1.26 -5.89
C ASP A 514 -11.70 2.16 -6.02
N GLY A 515 -12.88 1.56 -6.21
CA GLY A 515 -14.18 2.23 -6.29
C GLY A 515 -14.58 2.68 -7.70
N ASP A 516 -13.81 2.30 -8.72
CA ASP A 516 -14.05 2.61 -10.13
C ASP A 516 -14.95 1.53 -10.78
N CYS A 517 -15.61 1.85 -11.89
CA CYS A 517 -16.50 0.92 -12.57
C CYS A 517 -15.75 -0.20 -13.32
N ASN A 518 -16.19 -1.45 -13.12
CA ASN A 518 -15.66 -2.60 -13.86
C ASN A 518 -15.91 -2.47 -15.38
N ASP A 519 -14.97 -2.99 -16.17
CA ASP A 519 -15.03 -3.02 -17.63
C ASP A 519 -16.34 -3.60 -18.16
N GLY A 520 -16.88 -2.97 -19.21
CA GLY A 520 -18.18 -3.33 -19.79
C GLY A 520 -19.39 -2.82 -19.02
N SER A 521 -19.21 -1.94 -18.03
CA SER A 521 -20.30 -1.13 -17.46
C SER A 521 -20.97 -0.24 -18.52
N GLU A 522 -22.27 0.00 -18.34
CA GLU A 522 -23.07 0.89 -19.20
C GLU A 522 -22.57 2.33 -19.13
N LYS A 523 -22.59 3.02 -20.28
CA LYS A 523 -21.98 4.35 -20.44
C LYS A 523 -23.03 5.38 -20.87
N PRO A 524 -22.98 6.61 -20.35
CA PRO A 524 -22.08 7.07 -19.28
C PRO A 524 -22.49 6.47 -17.91
N THR A 525 -21.49 6.20 -17.07
CA THR A 525 -21.59 5.60 -15.73
C THR A 525 -22.14 6.56 -14.66
N ILE A 526 -23.15 7.36 -15.00
CA ILE A 526 -23.82 8.32 -14.13
C ILE A 526 -25.30 8.36 -14.48
N ASN A 527 -26.17 8.57 -13.48
CA ASN A 527 -27.61 8.67 -13.71
C ASN A 527 -27.96 9.91 -14.53
N GLN A 528 -28.15 9.76 -15.84
CA GLN A 528 -28.47 10.86 -16.77
C GLN A 528 -29.86 11.51 -16.55
N GLN A 529 -30.74 10.93 -15.74
CA GLN A 529 -31.99 11.60 -15.35
C GLN A 529 -31.79 12.56 -14.18
N ALA A 530 -30.87 12.21 -13.27
CA ALA A 530 -30.46 13.01 -12.11
C ALA A 530 -29.43 14.08 -12.49
N PHE A 531 -28.49 13.74 -13.37
CA PHE A 531 -27.44 14.62 -13.88
C PHE A 531 -27.42 14.68 -15.42
N PRO A 532 -28.45 15.30 -16.05
CA PRO A 532 -28.55 15.43 -17.49
C PRO A 532 -27.34 16.12 -18.13
N ASN A 533 -27.11 15.83 -19.41
CA ASN A 533 -26.05 16.39 -20.24
C ASN A 533 -24.63 16.29 -19.61
N THR A 534 -24.40 15.29 -18.75
CA THR A 534 -23.06 14.93 -18.31
C THR A 534 -22.39 14.18 -19.47
N GLU A 535 -21.53 14.87 -20.23
CA GLU A 535 -21.05 14.47 -21.56
C GLU A 535 -20.66 12.98 -21.70
N ALA A 536 -21.30 12.31 -22.66
CA ALA A 536 -20.84 11.04 -23.24
C ALA A 536 -20.15 11.29 -24.60
N GLY A 537 -19.06 12.07 -24.59
CA GLY A 537 -18.36 12.48 -25.81
C GLY A 537 -17.41 11.40 -26.37
N ARG A 538 -17.07 11.56 -27.66
CA ARG A 538 -16.14 10.68 -28.40
C ARG A 538 -14.64 11.00 -28.18
N PHE A 539 -14.32 12.03 -27.41
CA PHE A 539 -12.96 12.47 -27.11
C PHE A 539 -12.52 12.02 -25.71
N PHE A 540 -11.20 11.90 -25.49
CA PHE A 540 -10.62 11.36 -24.26
C PHE A 540 -10.96 12.16 -22.98
N GLU A 541 -11.24 13.46 -23.14
CA GLU A 541 -11.55 14.44 -22.07
C GLU A 541 -13.06 14.59 -21.79
N ALA A 542 -13.91 13.84 -22.51
CA ALA A 542 -15.35 13.96 -22.37
C ALA A 542 -15.85 13.30 -21.09
N GLY A 543 -16.65 14.04 -20.31
CA GLY A 543 -17.19 13.58 -19.03
C GLY A 543 -16.18 13.51 -17.88
N GLN A 544 -15.03 14.20 -17.97
CA GLN A 544 -14.06 14.34 -16.88
C GLN A 544 -14.41 15.52 -15.95
N PHE A 545 -14.53 15.25 -14.65
CA PHE A 545 -14.90 16.22 -13.62
C PHE A 545 -13.84 16.32 -12.53
N TRP A 546 -13.37 17.53 -12.24
CA TRP A 546 -12.42 17.78 -11.14
C TRP A 546 -13.06 17.47 -9.78
N SER A 547 -12.31 16.77 -8.93
CA SER A 547 -12.50 16.81 -7.49
C SER A 547 -11.63 17.93 -6.88
N GLY A 548 -11.98 18.40 -5.69
CA GLY A 548 -11.13 19.25 -4.85
C GLY A 548 -9.98 18.48 -4.17
N SER A 549 -9.82 17.18 -4.41
CA SER A 549 -8.75 16.37 -3.83
C SER A 549 -7.46 16.50 -4.68
N PRO A 550 -6.34 16.98 -4.10
CA PRO A 550 -5.05 16.98 -4.79
C PRO A 550 -4.54 15.54 -4.97
N TYR A 551 -3.70 15.31 -5.97
CA TYR A 551 -3.07 14.00 -6.15
C TYR A 551 -1.84 13.89 -5.24
N ALA A 552 -1.83 12.90 -4.35
CA ALA A 552 -0.81 12.79 -3.30
C ALA A 552 0.61 12.49 -3.84
N TYR A 553 0.73 11.80 -4.97
CA TYR A 553 2.02 11.35 -5.50
C TYR A 553 2.74 12.38 -6.38
N LEU A 554 2.02 13.32 -6.99
CA LEU A 554 2.59 14.36 -7.87
C LEU A 554 1.90 15.69 -7.60
N SER A 555 2.65 16.69 -7.12
CA SER A 555 2.13 18.03 -6.78
C SER A 555 1.45 18.73 -7.94
N ASP A 556 1.88 18.44 -9.17
CA ASP A 556 1.36 19.10 -10.37
C ASP A 556 0.08 18.45 -10.87
N PHE A 557 -0.46 17.46 -10.15
CA PHE A 557 -1.65 16.70 -10.49
C PHE A 557 -2.78 16.88 -9.45
N ALA A 558 -4.00 16.58 -9.89
CA ALA A 558 -5.18 16.48 -9.07
C ALA A 558 -6.07 15.31 -9.50
N TRP A 559 -6.98 14.87 -8.62
CA TRP A 559 -7.90 13.78 -8.93
C TRP A 559 -9.12 14.29 -9.70
N PHE A 560 -9.50 13.56 -10.76
CA PHE A 560 -10.76 13.72 -11.48
C PHE A 560 -11.51 12.38 -11.57
N VAL A 561 -12.83 12.44 -11.79
CA VAL A 561 -13.67 11.28 -12.13
C VAL A 561 -14.15 11.43 -13.57
N GLY A 562 -13.95 10.39 -14.38
CA GLY A 562 -14.40 10.31 -15.77
C GLY A 562 -15.70 9.51 -15.88
N PHE A 563 -16.86 10.17 -15.84
CA PHE A 563 -18.17 9.52 -15.88
C PHE A 563 -18.46 8.76 -17.19
N ASN A 564 -17.70 8.99 -18.26
CA ASN A 564 -17.87 8.24 -19.51
C ASN A 564 -17.44 6.76 -19.39
N TYR A 565 -16.42 6.46 -18.56
CA TYR A 565 -15.91 5.09 -18.34
C TYR A 565 -16.04 4.64 -16.88
N GLY A 566 -16.25 5.57 -15.96
CA GLY A 566 -16.45 5.31 -14.54
C GLY A 566 -15.16 5.19 -13.74
N ASN A 567 -14.08 5.81 -14.22
CA ASN A 567 -12.75 5.72 -13.65
C ASN A 567 -12.35 7.00 -12.92
N SER A 568 -11.53 6.89 -11.89
CA SER A 568 -10.84 7.99 -11.24
C SER A 568 -9.36 7.97 -11.63
N ARG A 569 -8.82 9.14 -11.97
CA ARG A 569 -7.41 9.27 -12.34
C ARG A 569 -6.85 10.60 -11.91
N ALA A 570 -5.53 10.68 -11.90
CA ALA A 570 -4.81 11.92 -11.79
C ALA A 570 -4.63 12.55 -13.18
N ALA A 571 -4.81 13.87 -13.29
CA ALA A 571 -4.39 14.66 -14.44
C ALA A 571 -3.62 15.89 -13.96
N PHE A 572 -2.77 16.47 -14.82
CA PHE A 572 -2.06 17.70 -14.53
C PHE A 572 -3.06 18.83 -14.20
N ARG A 573 -2.74 19.66 -13.21
CA ARG A 573 -3.57 20.77 -12.75
C ARG A 573 -3.78 21.85 -13.80
N ASN A 574 -2.85 21.98 -14.75
CA ASN A 574 -2.96 22.86 -15.92
C ASN A 574 -3.90 22.31 -17.03
N GLY A 575 -4.34 21.05 -16.94
CA GLY A 575 -5.39 20.50 -17.78
C GLY A 575 -6.77 21.04 -17.40
N VAL A 576 -7.70 21.09 -18.35
CA VAL A 576 -9.02 21.70 -18.15
C VAL A 576 -10.13 20.65 -18.07
N ASN A 577 -10.78 20.54 -16.91
CA ASN A 577 -11.89 19.62 -16.68
C ASN A 577 -13.15 20.36 -16.21
N ALA A 578 -14.30 19.70 -16.34
CA ALA A 578 -15.57 20.23 -15.87
C ALA A 578 -15.65 20.23 -14.34
N VAL A 579 -16.59 21.01 -13.79
CA VAL A 579 -16.84 21.09 -12.34
C VAL A 579 -18.32 20.85 -12.05
N ARG A 580 -18.58 20.17 -10.93
CA ARG A 580 -19.90 20.02 -10.31
C ARG A 580 -19.75 20.21 -8.81
N LEU A 581 -20.52 21.13 -8.23
CA LEU A 581 -20.40 21.47 -6.81
C LEU A 581 -21.29 20.59 -5.93
N VAL A 582 -20.81 20.40 -4.69
CA VAL A 582 -21.49 19.68 -3.62
C VAL A 582 -21.57 20.56 -2.37
N ARG A 583 -22.53 20.25 -1.49
CA ARG A 583 -22.62 20.75 -0.12
C ARG A 583 -23.08 19.63 0.82
N GLY A 584 -22.91 19.85 2.13
CA GLY A 584 -23.33 18.89 3.14
C GLY A 584 -24.86 18.70 3.18
N GLY A 585 -25.28 17.50 3.59
CA GLY A 585 -26.68 17.21 3.86
C GLY A 585 -27.24 17.98 5.05
N GLN A 586 -28.58 18.07 5.12
CA GLN A 586 -29.33 18.54 6.29
C GLN A 586 -29.85 17.36 7.10
#